data_AF-B3LZC5-F1
#
_entry.id   AF-B3LZC5-F1
#
_cell.length_a   1.000
_cell.length_b   1.000
_cell.length_c   1.000
_cell.angle_alpha   90.00
_cell.angle_beta   90.00
_cell.angle_gamma   90.00
#
_symmetry.space_group_name_H-M   'P 1'
#
loop_
_entity.id
_entity.type
_entity.pdbx_description
1 polymer ?
#
loop_
_entity_poly.entity_id
_entity_poly.type
_entity_poly.pdbx_seq_one_letter_code
_entity_poly.pdbx_strand_id
1 'polypeptide(L)'
;MADSRERIRGPSRDGREFLTSPRQVLRRLMLLSEGRQYREAAGVVGRLGPSVLRSVIAELPIDLLLEHLPHSAYLLESFFTRLTTLNTTPKPEVPSETVVWQLVRLFANPHESGLRQRCTRLLQALAQYEPALRQTVRERRRSFDNAVQGLGVHGLTTDASGQLISLHVALKTELQRHVDTYKMAIHKLEELSMVTVNQDPAHSSHQRLLAINYGDIQQRLIDNKTLLTMLDKPALKQLQTLVENLSTRVENDKEVLSCVGQVRRLDAQALAERRPAAGLLMNFSRGCEVVLHMMGPEGGPPGPALSVGKVSVQGGAGGSSCSDGYHSDDSGSDDGSEMVSLYRNLYVENRADALEALDSLPQIKHAHSLKGKILFSMIVLSFRLCHGMRERKVLEVRRTLNCALDSSSETTLALDRSVRQHLHETAENFPLGEIERSVFNQVLSTLHEYPCLESCPPLTHYVSACVRLAWRMINQKSPYYLDMDFNLGFLRPEKHERHPQADRRSDLIKAFLWPALMQNNQCAFKAVVAT
;
A
#
# COMPACT_ATOMS: atom_id res chain seq x y z
N MET A 1 -68.96 -22.09 -11.73
CA MET A 1 -67.79 -22.98 -11.62
C MET A 1 -67.07 -22.92 -12.95
N ALA A 2 -65.97 -22.17 -12.98
CA ALA A 2 -65.18 -21.93 -14.18
C ALA A 2 -64.14 -23.05 -14.28
N ASP A 3 -64.04 -23.69 -15.45
CA ASP A 3 -62.99 -24.64 -15.73
C ASP A 3 -62.43 -24.45 -17.15
N SER A 4 -61.16 -24.00 -17.17
CA SER A 4 -60.07 -24.48 -18.00
C SER A 4 -60.28 -24.66 -19.51
N ARG A 5 -59.61 -23.78 -20.30
CA ARG A 5 -58.71 -24.14 -21.42
C ARG A 5 -58.16 -22.89 -22.11
N GLU A 6 -57.17 -22.24 -21.50
CA GLU A 6 -56.27 -21.37 -22.25
C GLU A 6 -55.34 -22.23 -23.11
N ARG A 7 -55.59 -22.19 -24.42
CA ARG A 7 -54.78 -22.87 -25.43
C ARG A 7 -53.40 -22.22 -25.46
N ILE A 8 -52.38 -22.99 -25.11
CA ILE A 8 -50.98 -22.73 -25.43
C ILE A 8 -50.89 -22.61 -26.96
N ARG A 9 -50.79 -21.37 -27.47
CA ARG A 9 -50.43 -21.11 -28.87
C ARG A 9 -48.96 -21.46 -29.05
N GLY A 10 -48.68 -22.38 -29.96
CA GLY A 10 -47.32 -22.64 -30.45
C GLY A 10 -46.71 -21.39 -31.09
N PRO A 11 -45.37 -21.33 -31.22
CA PRO A 11 -44.68 -20.13 -31.68
C PRO A 11 -45.05 -19.81 -33.14
N SER A 12 -45.27 -18.52 -33.43
CA SER A 12 -45.60 -18.04 -34.77
C SER A 12 -44.37 -18.09 -35.69
N ARG A 13 -44.57 -18.45 -36.96
CA ARG A 13 -43.52 -18.65 -37.99
C ARG A 13 -42.93 -17.36 -38.59
N ASP A 14 -43.27 -16.19 -38.08
CA ASP A 14 -42.75 -14.90 -38.57
C ASP A 14 -41.77 -14.28 -37.57
N GLY A 15 -40.49 -14.28 -37.91
CA GLY A 15 -39.34 -13.88 -37.09
C GLY A 15 -39.18 -12.38 -36.80
N ARG A 16 -40.27 -11.67 -36.45
CA ARG A 16 -40.24 -10.27 -36.00
C ARG A 16 -41.14 -10.02 -34.79
N GLU A 17 -40.95 -10.80 -33.73
CA GLU A 17 -41.43 -10.38 -32.41
C GLU A 17 -40.45 -9.34 -31.85
N PHE A 18 -40.84 -8.07 -31.91
CA PHE A 18 -40.16 -7.03 -31.13
C PHE A 18 -40.38 -7.36 -29.65
N LEU A 19 -39.37 -7.94 -29.02
CA LEU A 19 -39.39 -8.23 -27.59
C LEU A 19 -39.34 -6.91 -26.83
N THR A 20 -40.49 -6.32 -26.56
CA THR A 20 -40.63 -5.02 -25.90
C THR A 20 -40.66 -5.13 -24.37
N SER A 21 -40.97 -6.32 -23.82
CA SER A 21 -41.05 -6.54 -22.36
C SER A 21 -39.77 -7.18 -21.78
N PRO A 22 -39.04 -6.49 -20.87
CA PRO A 22 -37.84 -7.03 -20.22
C PRO A 22 -38.07 -8.36 -19.50
N ARG A 23 -39.23 -8.54 -18.85
CA ARG A 23 -39.59 -9.77 -18.13
C ARG A 23 -39.75 -10.98 -19.05
N GLN A 24 -40.33 -10.79 -20.23
CA GLN A 24 -40.48 -11.86 -21.21
C GLN A 24 -39.12 -12.25 -21.80
N VAL A 25 -38.25 -11.27 -22.04
CA VAL A 25 -36.87 -11.48 -22.48
C VAL A 25 -36.08 -12.25 -21.43
N LEU A 26 -36.12 -11.83 -20.17
CA LEU A 26 -35.42 -12.48 -19.07
C LEU A 26 -35.86 -13.95 -18.93
N ARG A 27 -37.17 -14.22 -18.90
CA ARG A 27 -37.70 -15.60 -18.83
C ARG A 27 -37.21 -16.46 -20.00
N ARG A 28 -37.21 -15.91 -21.22
CA ARG A 28 -36.71 -16.62 -22.41
C ARG A 28 -35.21 -16.90 -22.31
N LEU A 29 -34.42 -15.93 -21.85
CA LEU A 29 -32.97 -16.10 -21.67
C LEU A 29 -32.65 -17.14 -20.61
N MET A 30 -33.40 -17.17 -19.50
CA MET A 30 -33.25 -18.19 -18.46
C MET A 30 -33.57 -19.58 -19.00
N LEU A 31 -34.70 -19.76 -19.69
CA LEU A 31 -35.07 -21.06 -20.29
C LEU A 31 -34.02 -21.56 -21.30
N LEU A 32 -33.51 -20.68 -22.16
CA LEU A 32 -32.44 -21.03 -23.11
C LEU A 32 -31.12 -21.36 -22.39
N SER A 33 -30.82 -20.66 -21.29
CA SER A 33 -29.61 -20.89 -20.50
C SER A 33 -29.67 -22.21 -19.71
N GLU A 34 -30.83 -22.55 -19.15
CA GLU A 34 -31.11 -23.86 -18.53
C GLU A 34 -30.96 -25.00 -19.55
N GLY A 35 -31.46 -24.79 -20.78
CA GLY A 35 -31.29 -25.72 -21.90
C GLY A 35 -29.88 -25.75 -22.52
N ARG A 36 -28.91 -25.00 -21.97
CA ARG A 36 -27.54 -24.82 -22.51
C ARG A 36 -27.48 -24.30 -23.95
N GLN A 37 -28.55 -23.68 -24.44
CA GLN A 37 -28.68 -23.09 -25.77
C GLN A 37 -28.10 -21.66 -25.81
N TYR A 38 -26.86 -21.48 -25.35
CA TYR A 38 -26.24 -20.15 -25.18
C TYR A 38 -26.08 -19.35 -26.48
N ARG A 39 -25.96 -20.03 -27.63
CA ARG A 39 -25.92 -19.37 -28.96
C ARG A 39 -27.25 -18.74 -29.34
N GLU A 40 -28.35 -19.43 -29.07
CA GLU A 40 -29.70 -18.91 -29.33
C GLU A 40 -30.03 -17.77 -28.37
N ALA A 41 -29.63 -17.90 -27.11
CA ALA A 41 -29.74 -16.84 -26.11
C ALA A 41 -28.97 -15.57 -26.55
N ALA A 42 -27.75 -15.71 -27.06
CA ALA A 42 -26.97 -14.59 -27.58
C ALA A 42 -27.68 -13.90 -28.78
N GLY A 43 -28.33 -14.68 -29.64
CA GLY A 43 -29.15 -14.14 -30.74
C GLY A 43 -30.35 -13.32 -30.26
N VAL A 44 -30.90 -13.63 -29.08
CA VAL A 44 -31.92 -12.80 -28.42
C VAL A 44 -31.32 -11.49 -27.93
N VAL A 45 -30.17 -11.53 -27.25
CA VAL A 45 -29.44 -10.34 -26.75
C VAL A 45 -29.06 -9.38 -27.88
N GLY A 46 -28.62 -9.91 -29.02
CA GLY A 46 -28.27 -9.14 -30.21
C GLY A 46 -29.43 -8.37 -30.85
N ARG A 47 -30.68 -8.61 -30.44
CA ARG A 47 -31.87 -7.88 -30.93
C ARG A 47 -32.46 -6.91 -29.90
N LEU A 48 -31.91 -6.87 -28.68
CA LEU A 48 -32.42 -5.98 -27.63
C LEU A 48 -32.01 -4.53 -27.88
N GLY A 49 -32.92 -3.61 -27.55
CA GLY A 49 -32.64 -2.17 -27.49
C GLY A 49 -32.01 -1.75 -26.16
N PRO A 50 -31.47 -0.52 -26.06
CA PRO A 50 -30.69 -0.05 -24.90
C PRO A 50 -31.41 -0.12 -23.55
N SER A 51 -32.71 0.21 -23.51
CA SER A 51 -33.51 0.22 -22.29
C SER A 51 -33.81 -1.19 -21.78
N VAL A 52 -34.23 -2.08 -22.68
CA VAL A 52 -34.54 -3.48 -22.37
C VAL A 52 -33.27 -4.23 -21.97
N LEU A 53 -32.14 -3.99 -22.65
CA LEU A 53 -30.86 -4.60 -22.32
C LEU A 53 -30.40 -4.27 -20.90
N ARG A 54 -30.53 -3.00 -20.47
CA ARG A 54 -30.21 -2.57 -19.10
C ARG A 54 -31.08 -3.25 -18.04
N SER A 55 -32.39 -3.33 -18.28
CA SER A 55 -33.30 -3.98 -17.33
C SER A 55 -33.03 -5.49 -17.25
N VAL A 56 -32.73 -6.13 -18.38
CA VAL A 56 -32.44 -7.57 -18.41
C VAL A 56 -31.11 -7.90 -17.73
N ILE A 57 -30.04 -7.14 -17.97
CA ILE A 57 -28.72 -7.43 -17.37
C ILE A 57 -28.74 -7.23 -15.84
N ALA A 58 -29.52 -6.28 -15.34
CA ALA A 58 -29.65 -6.01 -13.90
C ALA A 58 -30.36 -7.14 -13.14
N GLU A 59 -31.29 -7.85 -13.79
CA GLU A 59 -32.06 -8.96 -13.20
C GLU A 59 -31.50 -10.34 -13.57
N LEU A 60 -30.45 -10.42 -14.40
CA LEU A 60 -29.90 -11.68 -14.87
C LEU A 60 -29.01 -12.32 -13.78
N PRO A 61 -29.24 -13.60 -13.40
CA PRO A 61 -28.35 -14.31 -12.49
C PRO A 61 -27.05 -14.70 -13.21
N ILE A 62 -26.08 -13.77 -13.21
CA ILE A 62 -24.78 -13.95 -13.89
C ILE A 62 -24.00 -15.12 -13.27
N ASP A 63 -24.12 -15.38 -11.97
CA ASP A 63 -23.44 -16.49 -11.29
C ASP A 63 -23.75 -17.85 -11.93
N LEU A 64 -25.00 -18.08 -12.33
CA LEU A 64 -25.40 -19.30 -13.04
C LEU A 64 -24.68 -19.41 -14.40
N LEU A 65 -24.47 -18.30 -15.10
CA LEU A 65 -23.71 -18.30 -16.35
C LEU A 65 -22.23 -18.55 -16.10
N LEU A 66 -21.67 -18.06 -15.00
CA LEU A 66 -20.27 -18.27 -14.62
C LEU A 66 -19.98 -19.74 -14.31
N GLU A 67 -20.88 -20.45 -13.65
CA GLU A 67 -20.77 -21.89 -13.38
C GLU A 67 -20.69 -22.73 -14.67
N HIS A 68 -21.31 -22.27 -15.75
CA HIS A 68 -21.33 -22.96 -17.04
C HIS A 68 -20.23 -22.52 -18.00
N LEU A 69 -19.29 -21.67 -17.58
CA LEU A 69 -18.12 -21.36 -18.38
C LEU A 69 -17.29 -22.64 -18.62
N PRO A 70 -16.73 -22.83 -19.83
CA PRO A 70 -16.64 -21.88 -20.93
C PRO A 70 -17.81 -21.88 -21.93
N HIS A 71 -18.85 -22.70 -21.73
CA HIS A 71 -19.94 -22.87 -22.70
C HIS A 71 -20.84 -21.63 -22.81
N SER A 72 -21.02 -20.92 -21.69
CA SER A 72 -21.75 -19.65 -21.61
C SER A 72 -20.98 -18.43 -22.16
N ALA A 73 -19.69 -18.59 -22.52
CA ALA A 73 -18.83 -17.47 -22.89
C ALA A 73 -19.39 -16.64 -24.07
N TYR A 74 -20.01 -17.30 -25.04
CA TYR A 74 -20.62 -16.64 -26.21
C TYR A 74 -21.82 -15.75 -25.84
N LEU A 75 -22.61 -16.15 -24.83
CA LEU A 75 -23.72 -15.34 -24.33
C LEU A 75 -23.20 -14.10 -23.61
N LEU A 76 -22.21 -14.27 -22.72
CA LEU A 76 -21.57 -13.16 -22.02
C LEU A 76 -20.87 -12.20 -22.98
N GLU A 77 -20.17 -12.72 -24.00
CA GLU A 77 -19.56 -11.93 -25.07
C GLU A 77 -20.60 -11.04 -25.75
N SER A 78 -21.76 -11.61 -26.12
CA SER A 78 -22.84 -10.85 -26.75
C SER A 78 -23.40 -9.76 -25.84
N PHE A 79 -23.47 -9.98 -24.53
CA PHE A 79 -23.88 -8.96 -23.57
C PHE A 79 -22.89 -7.80 -23.52
N PHE A 80 -21.61 -8.07 -23.22
CA PHE A 80 -20.59 -7.03 -23.09
C PHE A 80 -20.40 -6.27 -24.42
N THR A 81 -20.40 -6.96 -25.55
CA THR A 81 -20.31 -6.33 -26.87
C THR A 81 -21.50 -5.40 -27.12
N ARG A 82 -22.74 -5.85 -26.82
CA ARG A 82 -23.93 -5.01 -27.01
C ARG A 82 -23.97 -3.82 -26.07
N LEU A 83 -23.58 -3.99 -24.81
CA LEU A 83 -23.46 -2.91 -23.84
C LEU A 83 -22.47 -1.83 -24.29
N THR A 84 -21.30 -2.23 -24.80
CA THR A 84 -20.30 -1.31 -25.35
C THR A 84 -20.82 -0.62 -26.63
N THR A 85 -21.39 -1.36 -27.59
CA THR A 85 -21.85 -0.77 -28.87
C THR A 85 -23.03 0.19 -28.71
N LEU A 86 -23.92 -0.05 -27.75
CA LEU A 86 -25.11 0.77 -27.55
C LEU A 86 -24.86 1.97 -26.61
N ASN A 87 -23.65 2.10 -26.04
CA ASN A 87 -23.25 3.18 -25.13
C ASN A 87 -24.36 3.58 -24.15
N THR A 88 -24.90 2.58 -23.43
CA THR A 88 -26.06 2.79 -22.58
C THR A 88 -25.75 3.78 -21.45
N THR A 89 -26.50 4.89 -21.37
CA THR A 89 -26.39 5.89 -20.30
C THR A 89 -27.58 5.78 -19.33
N PRO A 90 -27.35 5.70 -18.00
CA PRO A 90 -26.08 5.41 -17.33
C PRO A 90 -25.56 4.00 -17.61
N LYS A 91 -24.24 3.80 -17.48
CA LYS A 91 -23.58 2.50 -17.65
C LYS A 91 -24.09 1.53 -16.59
N PRO A 92 -24.63 0.35 -16.96
CA PRO A 92 -25.12 -0.61 -15.98
C PRO A 92 -23.98 -1.18 -15.14
N GLU A 93 -24.20 -1.33 -13.85
CA GLU A 93 -23.29 -2.07 -12.97
C GLU A 93 -23.41 -3.56 -13.30
N VAL A 94 -22.32 -4.13 -13.80
CA VAL A 94 -22.22 -5.55 -14.17
C VAL A 94 -21.00 -6.11 -13.43
N PRO A 95 -21.06 -7.32 -12.84
CA PRO A 95 -19.95 -7.96 -12.12
C PRO A 95 -18.83 -8.44 -13.07
N SER A 96 -18.26 -7.51 -13.85
CA SER A 96 -17.21 -7.72 -14.83
C SER A 96 -15.92 -8.28 -14.20
N GLU A 97 -15.57 -7.80 -13.00
CA GLU A 97 -14.45 -8.30 -12.21
C GLU A 97 -14.64 -9.79 -11.84
N THR A 98 -15.84 -10.17 -11.37
CA THR A 98 -16.16 -11.57 -11.05
C THR A 98 -16.02 -12.47 -12.29
N VAL A 99 -16.49 -12.01 -13.46
CA VAL A 99 -16.36 -12.75 -14.73
C VAL A 99 -14.90 -12.96 -15.09
N VAL A 100 -14.07 -11.90 -14.99
CA VAL A 100 -12.63 -11.98 -15.27
C VAL A 100 -11.94 -12.95 -14.32
N TRP A 101 -12.23 -12.92 -13.02
CA TRP A 101 -11.61 -13.84 -12.06
C TRP A 101 -12.03 -15.30 -12.24
N GLN A 102 -13.27 -15.57 -12.66
CA GLN A 102 -13.66 -16.93 -13.04
C GLN A 102 -12.92 -17.42 -14.28
N LEU A 103 -12.66 -16.55 -15.25
CA LEU A 103 -11.81 -16.88 -16.41
C LEU A 103 -10.36 -17.13 -15.97
N VAL A 104 -9.78 -16.31 -15.09
CA VAL A 104 -8.44 -16.55 -14.52
C VAL A 104 -8.38 -17.93 -13.84
N ARG A 105 -9.39 -18.29 -13.03
CA ARG A 105 -9.50 -19.60 -12.38
C ARG A 105 -9.50 -20.75 -13.40
N LEU A 106 -10.28 -20.63 -14.48
CA LEU A 106 -10.33 -21.64 -15.55
C LEU A 106 -8.97 -21.79 -16.27
N PHE A 107 -8.24 -20.69 -16.48
CA PHE A 107 -6.91 -20.74 -17.09
C PHE A 107 -5.80 -21.16 -16.11
N ALA A 108 -6.01 -21.03 -14.81
CA ALA A 108 -5.06 -21.49 -13.79
C ALA A 108 -4.95 -23.02 -13.76
N ASN A 109 -6.04 -23.74 -14.03
CA ASN A 109 -6.05 -25.20 -14.17
C ASN A 109 -6.83 -25.59 -15.45
N PRO A 110 -6.20 -25.56 -16.64
CA PRO A 110 -6.89 -25.82 -17.89
C PRO A 110 -7.18 -27.33 -18.02
N HIS A 111 -8.42 -27.74 -17.74
CA HIS A 111 -8.88 -29.12 -17.88
C HIS A 111 -9.40 -29.44 -19.30
N GLU A 112 -9.78 -28.43 -20.08
CA GLU A 112 -10.39 -28.60 -21.40
C GLU A 112 -9.55 -28.00 -22.54
N SER A 113 -9.46 -28.72 -23.66
CA SER A 113 -8.87 -28.20 -24.90
C SER A 113 -9.74 -27.10 -25.52
N GLY A 114 -9.11 -26.13 -26.19
CA GLY A 114 -9.82 -25.05 -26.89
C GLY A 114 -10.43 -23.95 -25.99
N LEU A 115 -10.11 -23.94 -24.69
CA LEU A 115 -10.58 -22.92 -23.74
C LEU A 115 -10.22 -21.50 -24.20
N ARG A 116 -8.99 -21.28 -24.70
CA ARG A 116 -8.55 -20.00 -25.25
C ARG A 116 -9.45 -19.52 -26.39
N GLN A 117 -9.74 -20.38 -27.37
CA GLN A 117 -10.56 -20.03 -28.53
C GLN A 117 -11.99 -19.62 -28.12
N ARG A 118 -12.57 -20.32 -27.13
CA ARG A 118 -13.93 -20.04 -26.63
C ARG A 118 -14.02 -18.75 -25.81
N CYS A 119 -12.98 -18.38 -25.07
CA CYS A 119 -13.01 -17.23 -24.16
C CYS A 119 -12.33 -15.96 -24.70
N THR A 120 -11.56 -16.02 -25.80
CA THR A 120 -10.80 -14.86 -26.30
C THR A 120 -11.71 -13.67 -26.59
N ARG A 121 -12.82 -13.88 -27.32
CA ARG A 121 -13.74 -12.79 -27.68
C ARG A 121 -14.43 -12.17 -26.48
N LEU A 122 -14.82 -13.00 -25.49
CA LEU A 122 -15.35 -12.52 -24.22
C LEU A 122 -14.36 -11.61 -23.48
N LEU A 123 -13.08 -12.01 -23.40
CA LEU A 123 -12.04 -11.19 -22.76
C LEU A 123 -11.78 -9.87 -23.49
N GLN A 124 -11.83 -9.87 -24.82
CA GLN A 124 -11.74 -8.65 -25.62
C GLN A 124 -12.94 -7.73 -25.38
N ALA A 125 -14.15 -8.28 -25.33
CA ALA A 125 -15.37 -7.52 -25.03
C ALA A 125 -15.34 -6.93 -23.61
N LEU A 126 -14.84 -7.69 -22.62
CA LEU A 126 -14.63 -7.22 -21.24
C LEU A 126 -13.59 -6.09 -21.16
N ALA A 127 -12.47 -6.22 -21.88
CA ALA A 127 -11.43 -5.19 -21.92
C ALA A 127 -11.93 -3.87 -22.52
N GLN A 128 -12.81 -3.96 -23.53
CA GLN A 128 -13.47 -2.78 -24.11
C GLN A 128 -14.53 -2.19 -23.19
N TYR A 129 -15.31 -3.04 -22.51
CA TYR A 129 -16.34 -2.60 -21.59
C TYR A 129 -15.77 -1.92 -20.35
N GLU A 130 -14.69 -2.47 -19.79
CA GLU A 130 -14.06 -1.96 -18.56
C GLU A 130 -12.53 -2.07 -18.62
N PRO A 131 -11.85 -1.01 -19.11
CA PRO A 131 -10.40 -1.04 -19.34
C PRO A 131 -9.59 -1.15 -18.05
N ALA A 132 -10.15 -0.70 -16.91
CA ALA A 132 -9.50 -0.78 -15.60
C ALA A 132 -9.18 -2.22 -15.16
N LEU A 133 -9.99 -3.21 -15.58
CA LEU A 133 -9.80 -4.62 -15.22
C LEU A 133 -8.43 -5.15 -15.65
N ARG A 134 -7.90 -4.65 -16.76
CA ARG A 134 -6.56 -5.05 -17.23
C ARG A 134 -5.48 -4.69 -16.21
N GLN A 135 -5.59 -3.51 -15.61
CA GLN A 135 -4.65 -3.05 -14.60
C GLN A 135 -4.81 -3.86 -13.30
N THR A 136 -6.05 -4.11 -12.86
CA THR A 136 -6.35 -4.93 -11.69
C THR A 136 -5.77 -6.35 -11.81
N VAL A 137 -5.93 -7.01 -12.96
CA VAL A 137 -5.37 -8.35 -13.20
C VAL A 137 -3.85 -8.32 -13.23
N ARG A 138 -3.23 -7.27 -13.80
CA ARG A 138 -1.78 -7.09 -13.85
C ARG A 138 -1.18 -6.90 -12.47
N GLU A 139 -1.77 -6.05 -11.64
CA GLU A 139 -1.31 -5.81 -10.27
C GLU A 139 -1.42 -7.07 -9.43
N ARG A 140 -2.53 -7.82 -9.58
CA ARG A 140 -2.69 -9.10 -8.88
C ARG A 140 -1.66 -10.13 -9.32
N ARG A 141 -1.38 -10.24 -10.63
CA ARG A 141 -0.32 -11.11 -11.15
C ARG A 141 1.03 -10.78 -10.51
N ARG A 142 1.41 -9.50 -10.49
CA ARG A 142 2.66 -9.04 -9.84
C ARG A 142 2.69 -9.43 -8.36
N SER A 143 1.58 -9.28 -7.65
CA SER A 143 1.48 -9.70 -6.25
C SER A 143 1.74 -11.21 -6.07
N PHE A 144 1.21 -12.05 -6.97
CA PHE A 144 1.48 -13.49 -6.94
C PHE A 144 2.95 -13.81 -7.26
N ASP A 145 3.51 -13.16 -8.28
CA ASP A 145 4.91 -13.36 -8.68
C ASP A 145 5.88 -12.94 -7.56
N ASN A 146 5.64 -11.79 -6.93
CA ASN A 146 6.42 -11.29 -5.81
C ASN A 146 6.36 -12.24 -4.60
N ALA A 147 5.17 -12.72 -4.23
CA ALA A 147 5.00 -13.66 -3.13
C ALA A 147 5.74 -14.98 -3.38
N VAL A 148 5.73 -15.48 -4.62
CA VAL A 148 6.48 -16.68 -5.02
C VAL A 148 7.99 -16.44 -4.98
N GLN A 149 8.46 -15.28 -5.43
CA GLN A 149 9.86 -14.90 -5.35
C GLN A 149 10.34 -14.81 -3.89
N GLY A 150 9.53 -14.23 -3.00
CA GLY A 150 9.79 -14.16 -1.57
C GLY A 150 9.96 -15.53 -0.90
N LEU A 151 9.24 -16.56 -1.35
CA LEU A 151 9.45 -17.94 -0.88
C LEU A 151 10.81 -18.51 -1.30
N GLY A 152 11.31 -18.15 -2.48
CA GLY A 152 12.54 -18.70 -3.07
C GLY A 152 13.84 -18.14 -2.48
N VAL A 153 13.83 -16.93 -1.92
CA VAL A 153 15.05 -16.21 -1.51
C VAL A 153 15.53 -16.57 -0.10
N HIS A 154 14.69 -17.15 0.77
CA HIS A 154 14.98 -17.22 2.22
C HIS A 154 15.00 -18.64 2.82
N GLY A 155 15.24 -19.66 2.00
CA GLY A 155 15.31 -21.06 2.45
C GLY A 155 16.50 -21.35 3.36
N LEU A 156 17.64 -20.70 3.12
CA LEU A 156 18.92 -20.96 3.77
C LEU A 156 19.65 -19.64 4.04
N THR A 157 20.49 -19.61 5.07
CA THR A 157 21.41 -18.51 5.40
C THR A 157 22.82 -19.05 5.54
N THR A 158 23.83 -18.24 5.31
CA THR A 158 25.23 -18.63 5.49
C THR A 158 25.63 -18.54 6.97
N ASP A 159 26.25 -19.60 7.48
CA ASP A 159 26.89 -19.57 8.78
C ASP A 159 28.22 -18.79 8.73
N ALA A 160 28.90 -18.67 9.88
CA ALA A 160 30.20 -18.00 9.97
C ALA A 160 31.33 -18.66 9.15
N SER A 161 31.12 -19.89 8.66
CA SER A 161 32.04 -20.62 7.78
C SER A 161 31.66 -20.54 6.29
N GLY A 162 30.55 -19.87 5.96
CA GLY A 162 30.03 -19.74 4.60
C GLY A 162 29.17 -20.92 4.14
N GLN A 163 28.85 -21.87 5.02
CA GLN A 163 27.95 -22.99 4.71
C GLN A 163 26.48 -22.58 4.81
N LEU A 164 25.67 -23.05 3.88
CA LEU A 164 24.22 -22.80 3.88
C LEU A 164 23.52 -23.69 4.90
N ILE A 165 22.94 -23.06 5.92
CA ILE A 165 22.18 -23.70 6.99
C ILE A 165 20.79 -23.08 7.11
N SER A 166 19.89 -23.71 7.84
CA SER A 166 18.58 -23.10 8.11
C SER A 166 18.72 -21.89 9.03
N LEU A 167 17.88 -20.86 8.80
CA LEU A 167 17.90 -19.63 9.59
C LEU A 167 17.73 -19.89 11.10
N HIS A 168 16.88 -20.86 11.47
CA HIS A 168 16.66 -21.25 12.87
C HIS A 168 17.92 -21.82 13.52
N VAL A 169 18.67 -22.65 12.79
CA VAL A 169 19.94 -23.21 13.29
C VAL A 169 20.98 -22.09 13.43
N ALA A 170 21.05 -21.19 12.45
CA ALA A 170 21.96 -20.04 12.51
C ALA A 170 21.67 -19.14 13.72
N LEU A 171 20.40 -18.76 13.91
CA LEU A 171 19.96 -17.94 15.06
C LEU A 171 20.28 -18.61 16.39
N LYS A 172 19.99 -19.91 16.52
CA LYS A 172 20.28 -20.67 17.75
C LYS A 172 21.77 -20.67 18.06
N THR A 173 22.61 -20.99 17.07
CA THR A 173 24.06 -21.03 17.24
C THR A 173 24.61 -19.66 17.61
N GLU A 174 24.13 -18.59 16.97
CA GLU A 174 24.62 -17.24 17.22
C GLU A 174 24.18 -16.70 18.59
N LEU A 175 22.93 -16.93 19.00
CA LEU A 175 22.46 -16.59 20.34
C LEU A 175 23.26 -17.32 21.42
N GLN A 176 23.61 -18.60 21.21
CA GLN A 176 24.45 -19.34 22.16
C GLN A 176 25.84 -18.72 22.28
N ARG A 177 26.46 -18.31 21.16
CA ARG A 177 27.76 -17.60 21.16
C ARG A 177 27.71 -16.26 21.90
N HIS A 178 26.63 -15.50 21.73
CA HIS A 178 26.40 -14.26 22.49
C HIS A 178 26.35 -14.53 24.00
N VAL A 179 25.57 -15.54 24.42
CA VAL A 179 25.45 -15.93 25.83
C VAL A 179 26.83 -16.28 26.41
N ASP A 180 27.60 -17.11 25.73
CA ASP A 180 28.92 -17.54 26.21
C ASP A 180 29.90 -16.37 26.26
N THR A 181 29.89 -15.48 25.26
CA THR A 181 30.76 -14.30 25.22
C THR A 181 30.40 -13.29 26.33
N TYR A 182 29.12 -13.03 26.56
CA TYR A 182 28.69 -12.13 27.62
C TYR A 182 28.98 -12.70 29.01
N LYS A 183 28.83 -14.01 29.22
CA LYS A 183 29.25 -14.66 30.47
C LYS A 183 30.74 -14.46 30.75
N MET A 184 31.59 -14.65 29.73
CA MET A 184 33.03 -14.40 29.86
C MET A 184 33.35 -12.94 30.16
N ALA A 185 32.68 -11.99 29.48
CA ALA A 185 32.90 -10.56 29.71
C ALA A 185 32.45 -10.12 31.11
N ILE A 186 31.31 -10.65 31.60
CA ILE A 186 30.83 -10.41 32.96
C ILE A 186 31.82 -10.95 33.99
N HIS A 187 32.31 -12.19 33.84
CA HIS A 187 33.33 -12.75 34.72
C HIS A 187 34.59 -11.86 34.74
N LYS A 188 34.99 -11.32 33.58
CA LYS A 188 36.15 -10.41 33.53
C LYS A 188 35.88 -9.07 34.22
N LEU A 189 34.66 -8.53 34.10
CA LEU A 189 34.26 -7.33 34.84
C LEU A 189 34.23 -7.58 36.35
N GLU A 190 33.80 -8.77 36.80
CA GLU A 190 33.84 -9.16 38.21
C GLU A 190 35.29 -9.18 38.74
N GLU A 191 36.23 -9.80 38.01
CA GLU A 191 37.67 -9.78 38.35
C GLU A 191 38.21 -8.34 38.46
N LEU A 192 37.83 -7.47 37.53
CA LEU A 192 38.26 -6.06 37.53
C LEU A 192 37.60 -5.25 38.65
N SER A 193 36.37 -5.59 39.04
CA SER A 193 35.63 -4.90 40.10
C SER A 193 36.23 -5.14 41.49
N MET A 194 36.82 -6.33 41.72
CA MET A 194 37.49 -6.67 42.98
C MET A 194 38.68 -5.75 43.28
N VAL A 195 39.26 -5.12 42.26
CA VAL A 195 40.37 -4.14 42.39
C VAL A 195 39.86 -2.75 42.84
N THR A 196 38.55 -2.48 42.76
CA THR A 196 37.96 -1.14 42.95
C THR A 196 37.10 -0.94 44.21
N VAL A 197 37.08 -1.91 45.14
CA VAL A 197 36.14 -1.95 46.28
C VAL A 197 36.27 -0.80 47.29
N ASN A 198 37.31 0.04 47.24
CA ASN A 198 37.45 1.15 48.18
C ASN A 198 37.15 2.52 47.56
N GLN A 199 35.99 3.06 47.96
CA GLN A 199 35.60 4.47 48.08
C GLN A 199 34.58 5.04 47.09
N ASP A 200 33.63 5.77 47.70
CA ASP A 200 32.61 6.64 47.13
C ASP A 200 33.13 7.45 45.92
N PRO A 201 32.56 7.26 44.71
CA PRO A 201 33.03 7.88 43.47
C PRO A 201 32.95 9.41 43.45
N ALA A 202 32.08 10.02 44.25
CA ALA A 202 31.79 11.45 44.17
C ALA A 202 32.76 12.32 45.00
N HIS A 203 33.30 11.79 46.11
CA HIS A 203 34.08 12.59 47.07
C HIS A 203 35.58 12.69 46.77
N SER A 204 36.10 11.92 45.80
CA SER A 204 37.55 11.71 45.60
C SER A 204 38.07 12.00 44.18
N SER A 205 37.24 12.46 43.25
CA SER A 205 37.60 12.53 41.82
C SER A 205 38.82 13.41 41.51
N HIS A 206 38.94 14.58 42.15
CA HIS A 206 40.05 15.51 41.89
C HIS A 206 41.38 15.06 42.52
N GLN A 207 41.35 14.55 43.77
CA GLN A 207 42.53 13.97 44.41
C GLN A 207 42.97 12.66 43.73
N ARG A 208 42.02 11.83 43.28
CA ARG A 208 42.30 10.58 42.56
C ARG A 208 42.90 10.86 41.19
N LEU A 209 42.43 11.89 40.46
CA LEU A 209 43.04 12.35 39.21
C LEU A 209 44.51 12.79 39.37
N LEU A 210 44.84 13.41 40.52
CA LEU A 210 46.21 13.84 40.83
C LEU A 210 47.10 12.70 41.35
N ALA A 211 46.53 11.57 41.77
CA ALA A 211 47.24 10.40 42.31
C ALA A 211 47.45 9.27 41.29
N ILE A 212 46.80 9.31 40.13
CA ILE A 212 46.96 8.34 39.05
C ILE A 212 48.36 8.45 38.46
N ASN A 213 49.13 7.38 38.53
CA ASN A 213 50.46 7.31 37.93
C ASN A 213 50.42 6.66 36.52
N TYR A 214 51.54 6.72 35.80
CA TYR A 214 51.64 6.14 34.45
C TYR A 214 51.30 4.63 34.41
N GLY A 215 51.71 3.87 35.44
CA GLY A 215 51.44 2.44 35.55
C GLY A 215 49.94 2.13 35.67
N ASP A 216 49.21 2.93 36.45
CA ASP A 216 47.76 2.80 36.61
C ASP A 216 47.02 3.05 35.29
N ILE A 217 47.48 4.04 34.51
CA ILE A 217 46.93 4.33 33.18
C ILE A 217 47.21 3.17 32.22
N GLN A 218 48.42 2.62 32.24
CA GLN A 218 48.79 1.49 31.42
C GLN A 218 47.95 0.25 31.74
N GLN A 219 47.75 -0.06 33.02
CA GLN A 219 46.91 -1.19 33.44
C GLN A 219 45.44 -0.98 33.03
N ARG A 220 44.88 0.22 33.27
CA ARG A 220 43.51 0.55 32.83
C ARG A 220 43.35 0.43 31.32
N LEU A 221 44.35 0.81 30.55
CA LEU A 221 44.34 0.65 29.09
C LEU A 221 44.31 -0.82 28.70
N ILE A 222 45.13 -1.66 29.34
CA ILE A 222 45.16 -3.12 29.10
C ILE A 222 43.79 -3.74 29.42
N ASP A 223 43.23 -3.42 30.57
CA ASP A 223 41.95 -3.97 31.02
C ASP A 223 40.79 -3.56 30.10
N ASN A 224 40.71 -2.27 29.78
CA ASN A 224 39.70 -1.75 28.85
C ASN A 224 39.88 -2.33 27.44
N LYS A 225 41.12 -2.47 26.97
CA LYS A 225 41.39 -3.04 25.65
C LYS A 225 41.01 -4.52 25.59
N THR A 226 41.26 -5.27 26.66
CA THR A 226 40.88 -6.68 26.79
C THR A 226 39.36 -6.84 26.74
N LEU A 227 38.61 -6.03 27.50
CA LEU A 227 37.14 -6.00 27.46
C LEU A 227 36.62 -5.63 26.07
N LEU A 228 37.19 -4.57 25.47
CA LEU A 228 36.79 -4.13 24.13
C LEU A 228 37.00 -5.23 23.08
N THR A 229 38.15 -5.92 23.10
CA THR A 229 38.42 -7.02 22.16
C THR A 229 37.49 -8.22 22.37
N MET A 230 37.03 -8.49 23.60
CA MET A 230 36.03 -9.53 23.84
C MET A 230 34.64 -9.15 23.29
N LEU A 231 34.25 -7.88 23.43
CA LEU A 231 32.93 -7.37 23.05
C LEU A 231 32.82 -6.91 21.59
N ASP A 232 33.93 -6.72 20.88
CA ASP A 232 33.95 -6.29 19.47
C ASP A 232 34.05 -7.47 18.47
N LYS A 233 33.67 -8.69 18.91
CA LYS A 233 33.75 -9.89 18.07
C LYS A 233 32.74 -9.85 16.91
N PRO A 234 33.09 -10.35 15.70
CA PRO A 234 32.18 -10.42 14.56
C PRO A 234 30.88 -11.20 14.84
N ALA A 235 30.97 -12.25 15.65
CA ALA A 235 29.83 -13.02 16.14
C ALA A 235 28.75 -12.11 16.75
N LEU A 236 29.17 -11.12 17.56
CA LEU A 236 28.26 -10.19 18.22
C LEU A 236 27.53 -9.23 17.25
N LYS A 237 27.96 -9.18 15.98
CA LYS A 237 27.39 -8.35 14.91
C LYS A 237 26.50 -9.17 13.95
N GLN A 238 26.70 -10.48 13.87
CA GLN A 238 25.96 -11.34 12.93
C GLN A 238 24.49 -11.53 13.33
N LEU A 239 24.17 -11.46 14.62
CA LEU A 239 22.80 -11.62 15.11
C LEU A 239 21.83 -10.60 14.49
N GLN A 240 22.26 -9.34 14.30
CA GLN A 240 21.42 -8.32 13.69
C GLN A 240 20.98 -8.72 12.28
N THR A 241 21.92 -9.16 11.44
CA THR A 241 21.63 -9.63 10.08
C THR A 241 20.70 -10.85 10.08
N LEU A 242 20.87 -11.78 11.02
CA LEU A 242 19.98 -12.93 11.14
C LEU A 242 18.56 -12.54 11.57
N VAL A 243 18.41 -11.53 12.43
CA VAL A 243 17.10 -10.98 12.83
C VAL A 243 16.43 -10.23 11.67
N GLU A 244 17.19 -9.46 10.90
CA GLU A 244 16.70 -8.80 9.68
C GLU A 244 16.19 -9.84 8.67
N ASN A 245 16.95 -10.91 8.43
CA ASN A 245 16.54 -12.02 7.57
C ASN A 245 15.26 -12.72 8.08
N LEU A 246 15.11 -12.88 9.40
CA LEU A 246 13.91 -13.45 10.01
C LEU A 246 12.71 -12.53 9.80
N SER A 247 12.89 -11.22 10.00
CA SER A 247 11.86 -10.21 9.77
C SER A 247 11.36 -10.24 8.32
N THR A 248 12.29 -10.22 7.34
CA THR A 248 11.95 -10.33 5.92
C THR A 248 11.19 -11.62 5.61
N ARG A 249 11.60 -12.75 6.19
CA ARG A 249 10.91 -14.03 6.00
C ARG A 249 9.48 -14.01 6.55
N VAL A 250 9.26 -13.40 7.70
CA VAL A 250 7.91 -13.23 8.29
C VAL A 250 7.02 -12.40 7.37
N GLU A 251 7.51 -11.29 6.82
CA GLU A 251 6.73 -10.47 5.89
C GLU A 251 6.41 -11.23 4.60
N ASN A 252 7.38 -11.95 4.03
CA ASN A 252 7.14 -12.79 2.85
C ASN A 252 6.09 -13.88 3.12
N ASP A 253 6.14 -14.55 4.27
CA ASP A 253 5.14 -15.56 4.65
C ASP A 253 3.75 -14.94 4.81
N LYS A 254 3.64 -13.72 5.36
CA LYS A 254 2.37 -12.97 5.43
C LYS A 254 1.83 -12.63 4.04
N GLU A 255 2.68 -12.18 3.13
CA GLU A 255 2.29 -11.87 1.75
C GLU A 255 1.77 -13.11 1.01
N VAL A 256 2.43 -14.25 1.20
CA VAL A 256 2.00 -15.55 0.65
C VAL A 256 0.64 -15.93 1.22
N LEU A 257 0.44 -15.84 2.54
CA LEU A 257 -0.84 -16.14 3.18
C LEU A 257 -1.96 -15.21 2.69
N SER A 258 -1.68 -13.92 2.49
CA SER A 258 -2.62 -12.96 1.91
C SER A 258 -3.01 -13.37 0.49
N CYS A 259 -2.04 -13.70 -0.36
CA CYS A 259 -2.28 -14.14 -1.74
C CYS A 259 -3.06 -15.45 -1.79
N VAL A 260 -2.70 -16.45 -0.95
CA VAL A 260 -3.44 -17.72 -0.85
C VAL A 260 -4.85 -17.48 -0.33
N GLY A 261 -5.04 -16.57 0.63
CA GLY A 261 -6.37 -16.17 1.12
C GLY A 261 -7.23 -15.53 0.03
N GLN A 262 -6.64 -14.73 -0.87
CA GLN A 262 -7.32 -14.19 -2.04
C GLN A 262 -7.73 -15.31 -3.01
N VAL A 263 -6.84 -16.26 -3.29
CA VAL A 263 -7.15 -17.42 -4.13
C VAL A 263 -8.29 -18.24 -3.52
N ARG A 264 -8.30 -18.48 -2.20
CA ARG A 264 -9.40 -19.21 -1.52
C ARG A 264 -10.75 -18.54 -1.67
N ARG A 265 -10.80 -17.20 -1.72
CA ARG A 265 -12.04 -16.45 -1.97
C ARG A 265 -12.54 -16.61 -3.40
N LEU A 266 -11.63 -16.73 -4.36
CA LEU A 266 -11.96 -16.91 -5.78
C LEU A 266 -12.30 -18.36 -6.13
N ASP A 267 -11.66 -19.32 -5.46
CA ASP A 267 -11.84 -20.74 -5.66
C ASP A 267 -11.82 -21.50 -4.33
N ALA A 268 -13.00 -21.67 -3.74
CA ALA A 268 -13.17 -22.43 -2.51
C ALA A 268 -12.73 -23.90 -2.66
N GLN A 269 -12.68 -24.43 -3.89
CA GLN A 269 -12.27 -25.80 -4.21
C GLN A 269 -10.78 -25.93 -4.51
N ALA A 270 -9.99 -24.86 -4.44
CA ALA A 270 -8.56 -24.88 -4.76
C ALA A 270 -7.70 -25.81 -3.88
N LEU A 271 -8.27 -26.44 -2.85
CA LEU A 271 -7.60 -27.34 -1.90
C LEU A 271 -6.28 -26.75 -1.40
N ALA A 272 -6.30 -25.47 -1.06
CA ALA A 272 -5.12 -24.67 -0.74
C ALA A 272 -4.27 -25.27 0.40
N GLU A 273 -4.89 -26.05 1.30
CA GLU A 273 -4.23 -26.70 2.44
C GLU A 273 -3.47 -27.98 2.03
N ARG A 274 -3.75 -28.56 0.86
CA ARG A 274 -3.10 -29.80 0.37
C ARG A 274 -2.09 -29.55 -0.76
N ARG A 275 -2.06 -28.34 -1.32
CA ARG A 275 -1.17 -27.98 -2.44
C ARG A 275 -0.02 -27.11 -1.96
N PRO A 276 1.19 -27.24 -2.54
CA PRO A 276 2.27 -26.29 -2.30
C PRO A 276 1.83 -24.87 -2.66
N ALA A 277 1.97 -23.93 -1.72
CA ALA A 277 1.52 -22.54 -1.90
C ALA A 277 2.14 -21.88 -3.14
N ALA A 278 3.44 -22.08 -3.38
CA ALA A 278 4.12 -21.55 -4.56
C ALA A 278 3.50 -22.06 -5.87
N GLY A 279 3.21 -23.37 -5.96
CA GLY A 279 2.59 -23.95 -7.15
C GLY A 279 1.16 -23.44 -7.38
N LEU A 280 0.40 -23.24 -6.31
CA LEU A 280 -0.93 -22.64 -6.39
C LEU A 280 -0.87 -21.20 -6.93
N LEU A 281 0.01 -20.36 -6.38
CA LEU A 281 0.17 -18.97 -6.81
C LEU A 281 0.71 -18.87 -8.24
N MET A 282 1.66 -19.71 -8.63
CA MET A 282 2.17 -19.79 -10.01
C MET A 282 1.07 -20.14 -11.01
N ASN A 283 0.17 -21.08 -10.67
CA ASN A 283 -0.96 -21.42 -11.54
C ASN A 283 -1.89 -20.23 -11.75
N PHE A 284 -2.25 -19.51 -10.68
CA PHE A 284 -3.09 -18.31 -10.79
C PHE A 284 -2.38 -17.16 -11.50
N SER A 285 -1.08 -16.97 -11.28
CA SER A 285 -0.26 -15.99 -12.03
C SER A 285 -0.28 -16.29 -13.54
N ARG A 286 -0.10 -17.57 -13.92
CA ARG A 286 -0.22 -18.03 -15.31
C ARG A 286 -1.63 -17.78 -15.86
N GLY A 287 -2.67 -18.00 -15.06
CA GLY A 287 -4.06 -17.68 -15.42
C GLY A 287 -4.24 -16.20 -15.76
N CYS A 288 -3.71 -15.31 -14.91
CA CYS A 288 -3.69 -13.86 -15.14
C CYS A 288 -2.93 -13.50 -16.43
N GLU A 289 -1.76 -14.10 -16.65
CA GLU A 289 -0.96 -13.86 -17.86
C GLU A 289 -1.72 -14.22 -19.14
N VAL A 290 -2.35 -15.39 -19.15
CA VAL A 290 -3.16 -15.86 -20.29
C VAL A 290 -4.33 -14.91 -20.55
N VAL A 291 -5.02 -14.45 -19.50
CA VAL A 291 -6.10 -13.47 -19.60
C VAL A 291 -5.61 -12.14 -20.16
N LEU A 292 -4.52 -11.59 -19.62
CA LEU A 292 -3.93 -10.31 -20.07
C LEU A 292 -3.52 -10.36 -21.55
N HIS A 293 -2.94 -11.47 -21.98
CA HIS A 293 -2.57 -11.68 -23.39
C HIS A 293 -3.82 -11.68 -24.29
N MET A 294 -4.92 -12.32 -23.87
CA MET A 294 -6.15 -12.39 -24.66
C MET A 294 -6.98 -11.11 -24.66
N MET A 295 -6.82 -10.24 -23.66
CA MET A 295 -7.43 -8.90 -23.64
C MET A 295 -6.85 -7.94 -24.70
N GLY A 296 -5.78 -8.32 -25.43
CA GLY A 296 -5.18 -7.53 -26.52
C GLY A 296 -4.09 -6.56 -26.05
N PRO A 297 -3.48 -5.75 -26.96
CA PRO A 297 -2.52 -4.69 -26.61
C PRO A 297 -3.21 -3.46 -25.99
N GLU A 298 -2.47 -2.68 -25.20
CA GLU A 298 -2.98 -1.44 -24.59
C GLU A 298 -3.21 -0.36 -25.67
N GLY A 299 -4.46 0.08 -25.82
CA GLY A 299 -4.81 1.35 -26.47
C GLY A 299 -4.41 1.52 -27.93
N GLY A 300 -5.34 1.20 -28.83
CA GLY A 300 -5.49 1.91 -30.11
C GLY A 300 -6.98 2.19 -30.33
N PRO A 301 -7.38 3.38 -30.79
CA PRO A 301 -8.79 3.66 -31.10
C PRO A 301 -9.29 2.71 -32.21
N PRO A 302 -10.61 2.44 -32.31
CA PRO A 302 -11.14 1.60 -33.37
C PRO A 302 -11.14 2.40 -34.69
N GLY A 303 -10.23 2.06 -35.58
CA GLY A 303 -10.19 2.52 -36.97
C GLY A 303 -9.95 1.33 -37.91
N PRO A 304 -10.55 1.31 -39.11
CA PRO A 304 -10.84 0.08 -39.85
C PRO A 304 -9.62 -0.52 -40.54
N ALA A 305 -9.82 -1.76 -40.98
CA ALA A 305 -8.83 -2.66 -41.55
C ALA A 305 -8.08 -2.13 -42.79
N LEU A 306 -6.90 -2.74 -42.99
CA LEU A 306 -6.10 -2.88 -44.22
C LEU A 306 -5.24 -1.68 -44.65
N SER A 307 -3.91 -1.85 -44.60
CA SER A 307 -3.15 -2.27 -45.80
C SER A 307 -1.65 -2.41 -45.53
N VAL A 308 -1.08 -3.32 -46.32
CA VAL A 308 0.32 -3.71 -46.43
C VAL A 308 1.13 -2.61 -47.12
N GLY A 309 2.35 -2.32 -46.64
CA GLY A 309 3.31 -1.48 -47.35
C GLY A 309 4.68 -1.43 -46.68
N LYS A 310 5.72 -1.83 -47.43
CA LYS A 310 7.13 -2.02 -47.03
C LYS A 310 7.93 -0.71 -46.91
N VAL A 311 8.87 -0.71 -45.94
CA VAL A 311 10.30 -0.29 -45.99
C VAL A 311 10.68 1.06 -46.62
N SER A 312 11.35 1.94 -45.83
CA SER A 312 12.74 2.38 -46.08
C SER A 312 13.30 3.34 -45.00
N VAL A 313 14.62 3.25 -44.82
CA VAL A 313 15.51 3.91 -43.86
C VAL A 313 16.05 5.25 -44.39
N GLN A 314 16.22 6.25 -43.51
CA GLN A 314 17.26 7.30 -43.42
C GLN A 314 16.72 8.38 -42.45
N GLY A 315 17.41 8.92 -41.43
CA GLY A 315 18.81 9.28 -41.27
C GLY A 315 18.92 10.82 -41.33
N GLY A 316 19.16 11.50 -40.20
CA GLY A 316 19.41 12.95 -40.20
C GLY A 316 19.17 13.64 -38.86
N ALA A 317 20.21 14.28 -38.33
CA ALA A 317 20.31 14.91 -37.03
C ALA A 317 19.76 16.35 -36.97
N GLY A 318 19.57 16.86 -35.75
CA GLY A 318 19.82 18.28 -35.43
C GLY A 318 18.68 19.06 -34.79
N GLY A 319 18.96 19.66 -33.62
CA GLY A 319 18.49 21.03 -33.35
C GLY A 319 17.38 21.20 -32.32
N SER A 320 17.80 21.48 -31.09
CA SER A 320 17.09 22.29 -30.08
C SER A 320 16.37 23.50 -30.68
N SER A 321 15.12 23.76 -30.27
CA SER A 321 14.69 25.10 -29.87
C SER A 321 13.35 25.08 -29.13
N CYS A 322 13.34 25.83 -28.04
CA CYS A 322 12.19 26.31 -27.28
C CYS A 322 11.19 27.11 -28.12
N SER A 323 9.91 27.12 -27.68
CA SER A 323 9.09 28.32 -27.42
C SER A 323 7.59 28.06 -27.65
N ASP A 324 6.84 28.37 -26.58
CA ASP A 324 5.48 28.90 -26.48
C ASP A 324 4.27 28.13 -27.05
N GLY A 325 3.57 27.46 -26.12
CA GLY A 325 2.40 28.07 -25.49
C GLY A 325 1.06 27.95 -26.22
N TYR A 326 0.17 27.09 -25.71
CA TYR A 326 -1.27 27.38 -25.64
C TYR A 326 -1.90 26.66 -24.43
N HIS A 327 -2.62 27.47 -23.65
CA HIS A 327 -3.41 27.08 -22.49
C HIS A 327 -4.49 26.06 -22.85
N SER A 328 -4.64 25.04 -22.01
CA SER A 328 -5.91 24.34 -21.83
C SER A 328 -6.16 24.31 -20.33
N ASP A 329 -7.14 25.11 -19.92
CA ASP A 329 -7.62 25.21 -18.56
C ASP A 329 -8.18 23.85 -18.12
N ASP A 330 -7.39 23.08 -17.38
CA ASP A 330 -7.87 21.94 -16.59
C ASP A 330 -7.98 22.41 -15.14
N SER A 331 -9.13 23.02 -14.82
CA SER A 331 -9.46 23.48 -13.47
C SER A 331 -9.83 22.28 -12.59
N GLY A 332 -8.81 21.54 -12.15
CA GLY A 332 -8.97 20.39 -11.27
C GLY A 332 -7.77 20.00 -10.39
N SER A 333 -6.62 20.68 -10.47
CA SER A 333 -5.38 20.20 -9.81
C SER A 333 -4.61 21.22 -8.94
N ASP A 334 -5.14 22.42 -8.69
CA ASP A 334 -4.36 23.49 -8.04
C ASP A 334 -4.19 23.29 -6.51
N ASP A 335 -5.24 22.83 -5.82
CA ASP A 335 -5.26 22.67 -4.35
C ASP A 335 -4.29 21.56 -3.85
N GLY A 336 -4.02 20.57 -4.71
CA GLY A 336 -3.05 19.52 -4.41
C GLY A 336 -1.61 20.04 -4.39
N SER A 337 -1.29 20.96 -5.31
CA SER A 337 0.02 21.60 -5.42
C SER A 337 0.28 22.56 -4.25
N GLU A 338 -0.73 23.34 -3.84
CA GLU A 338 -0.62 24.28 -2.73
C GLU A 338 -0.32 23.57 -1.40
N MET A 339 -1.07 22.50 -1.08
CA MET A 339 -0.86 21.74 0.16
C MET A 339 0.55 21.15 0.24
N VAL A 340 1.04 20.56 -0.85
CA VAL A 340 2.41 20.02 -0.93
C VAL A 340 3.45 21.13 -0.77
N SER A 341 3.21 22.32 -1.31
CA SER A 341 4.06 23.50 -1.12
C SER A 341 4.13 23.94 0.35
N LEU A 342 2.98 24.03 1.03
CA LEU A 342 2.94 24.36 2.47
C LEU A 342 3.70 23.33 3.33
N TYR A 343 3.59 22.05 2.98
CA TYR A 343 4.34 20.98 3.66
C TYR A 343 5.85 21.05 3.42
N ARG A 344 6.25 21.44 2.20
CA ARG A 344 7.65 21.74 1.89
C ARG A 344 8.15 22.93 2.70
N ASN A 345 7.39 24.02 2.78
CA ASN A 345 7.77 25.22 3.54
C ASN A 345 7.92 24.92 5.03
N LEU A 346 7.03 24.09 5.59
CA LEU A 346 7.15 23.63 6.98
C LEU A 346 8.48 22.91 7.24
N TYR A 347 9.00 22.17 6.26
CA TYR A 347 10.30 21.49 6.34
C TYR A 347 11.50 22.42 6.12
N VAL A 348 11.44 23.31 5.13
CA VAL A 348 12.58 24.14 4.72
C VAL A 348 12.76 25.35 5.65
N GLU A 349 11.67 26.02 6.01
CA GLU A 349 11.69 27.29 6.76
C GLU A 349 11.38 27.05 8.24
N ASN A 350 10.13 26.69 8.58
CA ASN A 350 9.70 26.61 9.98
C ASN A 350 10.52 25.63 10.83
N ARG A 351 10.91 24.49 10.25
CA ARG A 351 11.77 23.51 10.92
C ARG A 351 13.19 24.04 11.11
N ALA A 352 13.72 24.81 10.15
CA ALA A 352 15.05 25.40 10.27
C ALA A 352 15.08 26.46 11.39
N ASP A 353 14.08 27.34 11.44
CA ASP A 353 13.93 28.34 12.51
C ASP A 353 13.82 27.69 13.90
N ALA A 354 13.02 26.62 13.99
CA ALA A 354 12.89 25.86 15.23
C ALA A 354 14.20 25.15 15.62
N LEU A 355 14.94 24.65 14.64
CA LEU A 355 16.24 24.00 14.87
C LEU A 355 17.28 25.01 15.38
N GLU A 356 17.33 26.21 14.80
CA GLU A 356 18.21 27.29 15.24
C GLU A 356 17.88 27.72 16.68
N ALA A 357 16.60 27.85 17.01
CA ALA A 357 16.17 28.13 18.37
C ALA A 357 16.60 27.03 19.35
N LEU A 358 16.46 25.75 18.97
CA LEU A 358 16.94 24.62 19.79
C LEU A 358 18.48 24.60 19.91
N ASP A 359 19.22 25.06 18.89
CA ASP A 359 20.68 25.19 18.93
C ASP A 359 21.14 26.26 19.92
N SER A 360 20.33 27.29 20.15
CA SER A 360 20.60 28.35 21.14
C SER A 360 20.42 27.92 22.59
N LEU A 361 19.73 26.79 22.85
CA LEU A 361 19.44 26.31 24.20
C LEU A 361 20.68 25.65 24.85
N PRO A 362 21.17 26.13 26.00
CA PRO A 362 22.40 25.63 26.62
C PRO A 362 22.35 24.14 26.99
N GLN A 363 21.22 23.67 27.51
CA GLN A 363 21.06 22.31 28.04
C GLN A 363 21.11 21.22 26.96
N ILE A 364 20.73 21.55 25.72
CA ILE A 364 20.69 20.61 24.60
C ILE A 364 21.67 21.00 23.49
N LYS A 365 22.57 21.96 23.72
CA LYS A 365 23.48 22.52 22.71
C LYS A 365 24.22 21.44 21.91
N HIS A 366 24.70 20.39 22.58
CA HIS A 366 25.47 19.30 21.96
C HIS A 366 24.61 18.11 21.49
N ALA A 367 23.30 18.10 21.77
CA ALA A 367 22.39 17.00 21.44
C ALA A 367 21.78 17.15 20.04
N HIS A 368 22.60 17.29 19.00
CA HIS A 368 22.14 17.59 17.63
C HIS A 368 21.16 16.56 17.07
N SER A 369 21.37 15.26 17.34
CA SER A 369 20.47 14.20 16.90
C SER A 369 19.11 14.22 17.61
N LEU A 370 19.07 14.67 18.87
CA LEU A 370 17.84 14.80 19.65
C LEU A 370 16.95 15.92 19.10
N LYS A 371 17.55 17.08 18.76
CA LYS A 371 16.81 18.24 18.20
C LYS A 371 16.02 17.85 16.94
N GLY A 372 16.66 17.14 16.01
CA GLY A 372 15.99 16.62 14.82
C GLY A 372 14.84 15.65 15.15
N LYS A 373 15.03 14.78 16.14
CA LYS A 373 14.00 13.82 16.58
C LYS A 373 12.81 14.52 17.25
N ILE A 374 13.03 15.62 17.98
CA ILE A 374 11.97 16.43 18.59
C ILE A 374 11.05 16.97 17.49
N LEU A 375 11.63 17.67 16.51
CA LEU A 375 10.87 18.29 15.42
C LEU A 375 10.15 17.24 14.57
N PHE A 376 10.83 16.12 14.27
CA PHE A 376 10.22 14.98 13.58
C PHE A 376 9.03 14.39 14.35
N SER A 377 9.16 14.21 15.68
CA SER A 377 8.08 13.68 16.51
C SER A 377 6.88 14.62 16.53
N MET A 378 7.10 15.94 16.57
CA MET A 378 6.02 16.93 16.58
C MET A 378 5.14 16.85 15.33
N ILE A 379 5.71 16.73 14.13
CA ILE A 379 4.92 16.60 12.90
C ILE A 379 4.15 15.26 12.86
N VAL A 380 4.78 14.15 13.26
CA VAL A 380 4.12 12.83 13.30
C VAL A 380 2.97 12.79 14.30
N LEU A 381 3.17 13.33 15.50
CA LEU A 381 2.15 13.42 16.54
C LEU A 381 0.98 14.32 16.09
N SER A 382 1.28 15.43 15.40
CA SER A 382 0.27 16.35 14.88
C SER A 382 -0.68 15.64 13.92
N PHE A 383 -0.16 14.89 12.93
CA PHE A 383 -0.98 14.11 12.01
C PHE A 383 -1.80 13.03 12.73
N ARG A 384 -1.18 12.29 13.65
CA ARG A 384 -1.85 11.23 14.41
C ARG A 384 -3.03 11.77 15.22
N LEU A 385 -2.83 12.86 15.94
CA LEU A 385 -3.87 13.46 16.80
C LEU A 385 -4.96 14.16 15.97
N CYS A 386 -4.61 14.84 14.88
CA CYS A 386 -5.59 15.43 13.96
C CYS A 386 -6.45 14.37 13.29
N HIS A 387 -5.87 13.25 12.85
CA HIS A 387 -6.62 12.13 12.30
C HIS A 387 -7.59 11.55 13.33
N GLY A 388 -7.10 11.27 14.55
CA GLY A 388 -7.95 10.79 15.64
C GLY A 388 -9.08 11.77 15.99
N MET A 389 -8.83 13.07 15.93
CA MET A 389 -9.84 14.11 16.18
C MET A 389 -10.92 14.14 15.08
N ARG A 390 -10.53 14.05 13.80
CA ARG A 390 -11.48 13.98 12.68
C ARG A 390 -12.44 12.82 12.85
N GLU A 391 -11.92 11.62 13.08
CA GLU A 391 -12.76 10.43 13.27
C GLU A 391 -13.62 10.53 14.54
N ARG A 392 -13.09 11.13 15.62
CA ARG A 392 -13.87 11.41 16.83
C ARG A 392 -15.04 12.35 16.55
N LYS A 393 -14.85 13.41 15.77
CA LYS A 393 -15.93 14.36 15.42
C LYS A 393 -17.04 13.68 14.60
N VAL A 394 -16.68 12.81 13.67
CA VAL A 394 -17.66 11.99 12.94
C VAL A 394 -18.46 11.10 13.90
N LEU A 395 -17.77 10.41 14.82
CA LEU A 395 -18.41 9.57 15.83
C LEU A 395 -19.28 10.36 16.83
N GLU A 396 -18.87 11.56 17.23
CA GLU A 396 -19.65 12.45 18.10
C GLU A 396 -20.99 12.82 17.45
N VAL A 397 -20.99 13.22 16.17
CA VAL A 397 -22.22 13.54 15.44
C VAL A 397 -23.12 12.31 15.33
N ARG A 398 -22.56 11.13 15.02
CA ARG A 398 -23.32 9.87 15.02
C ARG A 398 -24.00 9.61 16.37
N ARG A 399 -23.27 9.78 17.48
CA ARG A 399 -23.82 9.60 18.84
C ARG A 399 -24.93 10.60 19.14
N THR A 400 -24.73 11.87 18.82
CA THR A 400 -25.73 12.93 19.07
C THR A 400 -27.02 12.67 18.30
N LEU A 401 -26.93 12.13 17.09
CA LEU A 401 -28.09 11.77 16.27
C LEU A 401 -28.61 10.34 16.54
N ASN A 402 -28.13 9.67 17.59
CA ASN A 402 -28.50 8.29 17.95
C ASN A 402 -28.35 7.28 16.80
N CYS A 403 -27.39 7.51 15.91
CA CYS A 403 -27.02 6.55 14.86
C CYS A 403 -26.24 5.39 15.50
N ALA A 404 -26.54 4.16 15.10
CA ALA A 404 -25.75 3.01 15.53
C ALA A 404 -24.29 3.17 15.07
N LEU A 405 -23.33 2.97 15.99
CA LEU A 405 -21.91 3.23 15.74
C LEU A 405 -21.33 2.34 14.65
N ASP A 406 -21.83 1.12 14.53
CA ASP A 406 -21.43 0.14 13.51
C ASP A 406 -22.36 0.16 12.27
N SER A 407 -23.24 1.16 12.18
CA SER A 407 -24.12 1.31 11.01
C SER A 407 -23.31 1.60 9.76
N SER A 408 -23.51 0.75 8.76
CA SER A 408 -23.03 0.90 7.38
C SER A 408 -24.16 1.29 6.43
N SER A 409 -25.28 1.80 6.95
CA SER A 409 -26.39 2.26 6.11
C SER A 409 -25.97 3.46 5.26
N GLU A 410 -26.50 3.55 4.04
CA GLU A 410 -26.19 4.65 3.11
C GLU A 410 -26.50 6.03 3.72
N THR A 411 -27.54 6.12 4.54
CA THR A 411 -27.90 7.35 5.28
C THR A 411 -26.82 7.74 6.28
N THR A 412 -26.24 6.77 7.01
CA THR A 412 -25.14 7.03 7.95
C THR A 412 -23.86 7.42 7.19
N LEU A 413 -23.57 6.78 6.05
CA LEU A 413 -22.43 7.14 5.21
C LEU A 413 -22.58 8.52 4.54
N ALA A 414 -23.80 8.90 4.16
CA ALA A 414 -24.12 10.24 3.68
C ALA A 414 -23.88 11.29 4.78
N LEU A 415 -24.34 11.03 6.01
CA LEU A 415 -24.08 11.89 7.16
C LEU A 415 -22.56 12.07 7.41
N ASP A 416 -21.79 10.98 7.43
CA ASP A 416 -20.34 11.05 7.60
C ASP A 416 -19.65 11.91 6.54
N ARG A 417 -20.09 11.77 5.28
CA ARG A 417 -19.60 12.61 4.17
C ARG A 417 -19.92 14.08 4.42
N SER A 418 -21.12 14.42 4.86
CA SER A 418 -21.51 15.79 5.19
C SER A 418 -20.71 16.37 6.36
N VAL A 419 -20.45 15.57 7.41
CA VAL A 419 -19.59 16.00 8.53
C VAL A 419 -18.18 16.28 8.04
N ARG A 420 -17.58 15.36 7.27
CA ARG A 420 -16.23 15.54 6.72
C ARG A 420 -16.14 16.73 5.77
N GLN A 421 -17.18 17.00 4.98
CA GLN A 421 -17.27 18.19 4.13
C GLN A 421 -17.31 19.48 4.97
N HIS A 422 -18.07 19.51 6.06
CA HIS A 422 -18.08 20.66 6.95
C HIS A 422 -16.72 20.90 7.61
N LEU A 423 -16.01 19.84 8.01
CA LEU A 423 -14.66 19.93 8.57
C LEU A 423 -13.63 20.44 7.53
N HIS A 424 -13.83 20.10 6.25
CA HIS A 424 -13.04 20.65 5.15
C HIS A 424 -13.26 22.15 4.98
N GLU A 425 -14.52 22.59 4.90
CA GLU A 425 -14.89 24.00 4.70
C GLU A 425 -14.49 24.90 5.88
N THR A 426 -14.40 24.34 7.08
CA THR A 426 -14.04 25.07 8.30
C THR A 426 -12.59 24.86 8.73
N ALA A 427 -11.76 24.21 7.92
CA ALA A 427 -10.41 23.78 8.30
C ALA A 427 -9.50 24.93 8.77
N GLU A 428 -9.64 26.13 8.21
CA GLU A 428 -8.82 27.29 8.58
C GLU A 428 -9.17 27.90 9.94
N ASN A 429 -10.44 27.85 10.31
CA ASN A 429 -10.98 28.51 11.51
C ASN A 429 -11.23 27.54 12.66
N PHE A 430 -10.98 26.24 12.46
CA PHE A 430 -11.22 25.23 13.47
C PHE A 430 -10.30 25.42 14.69
N PRO A 431 -10.81 25.37 15.94
CA PRO A 431 -10.00 25.58 17.13
C PRO A 431 -9.11 24.36 17.41
N LEU A 432 -7.79 24.52 17.25
CA LEU A 432 -6.80 23.43 17.38
C LEU A 432 -5.97 23.46 18.68
N GLY A 433 -6.22 24.43 19.57
CA GLY A 433 -5.37 24.67 20.75
C GLY A 433 -5.23 23.48 21.71
N GLU A 434 -6.25 22.61 21.81
CA GLU A 434 -6.16 21.39 22.63
C GLU A 434 -5.21 20.35 22.02
N ILE A 435 -5.20 20.24 20.69
CA ILE A 435 -4.30 19.32 19.97
C ILE A 435 -2.87 19.86 20.03
N GLU A 436 -2.67 21.16 19.84
CA GLU A 436 -1.37 21.82 19.99
C GLU A 436 -0.77 21.53 21.38
N ARG A 437 -1.54 21.75 22.44
CA ARG A 437 -1.13 21.42 23.83
C ARG A 437 -0.85 19.92 24.01
N SER A 438 -1.66 19.06 23.42
CA SER A 438 -1.49 17.61 23.55
C SER A 438 -0.22 17.10 22.84
N VAL A 439 0.11 17.63 21.66
CA VAL A 439 1.37 17.31 20.96
C VAL A 439 2.55 17.74 21.83
N PHE A 440 2.52 18.99 22.31
CA PHE A 440 3.61 19.56 23.10
C PHE A 440 3.83 18.77 24.40
N ASN A 441 2.76 18.47 25.14
CA ASN A 441 2.82 17.70 26.38
C ASN A 441 3.33 16.26 26.19
N GLN A 442 2.99 15.60 25.08
CA GLN A 442 3.52 14.26 24.78
C GLN A 442 5.03 14.27 24.52
N VAL A 443 5.55 15.32 23.89
CA VAL A 443 7.00 15.47 23.71
C VAL A 443 7.68 15.77 25.03
N LEU A 444 7.15 16.72 25.82
CA LEU A 444 7.71 17.09 27.13
C LEU A 444 7.70 15.93 28.13
N SER A 445 6.63 15.13 28.18
CA SER A 445 6.57 13.98 29.09
C SER A 445 7.63 12.93 28.75
N THR A 446 7.96 12.78 27.47
CA THR A 446 9.03 11.90 27.00
C THR A 446 10.41 12.48 27.33
N LEU A 447 10.55 13.81 27.31
CA LEU A 447 11.80 14.55 27.49
C LEU A 447 11.81 15.38 28.79
N HIS A 448 11.36 14.77 29.89
CA HIS A 448 11.20 15.41 31.19
C HIS A 448 12.50 15.99 31.77
N GLU A 449 13.65 15.51 31.31
CA GLU A 449 14.98 15.99 31.68
C GLU A 449 15.37 17.34 31.02
N TYR A 450 14.55 17.87 30.10
CA TYR A 450 14.80 19.12 29.38
C TYR A 450 13.65 20.14 29.54
N PRO A 451 13.47 20.75 30.74
CA PRO A 451 12.43 21.75 30.97
C PRO A 451 12.61 23.02 30.13
N CYS A 452 13.81 23.28 29.60
CA CYS A 452 14.08 24.41 28.71
C CYS A 452 13.24 24.40 27.42
N LEU A 453 12.70 23.25 27.02
CA LEU A 453 11.83 23.11 25.86
C LEU A 453 10.50 23.84 26.03
N GLU A 454 9.96 23.90 27.26
CA GLU A 454 8.70 24.58 27.56
C GLU A 454 8.83 26.11 27.37
N SER A 455 10.01 26.65 27.66
CA SER A 455 10.33 28.07 27.54
C SER A 455 10.81 28.50 26.15
N CYS A 456 10.57 27.71 25.10
CA CYS A 456 11.05 27.97 23.73
C CYS A 456 9.89 28.41 22.80
N PRO A 457 9.64 29.73 22.61
CA PRO A 457 8.54 30.20 21.77
C PRO A 457 8.58 29.71 20.31
N PRO A 458 9.74 29.67 19.61
CA PRO A 458 9.81 29.13 18.25
C PRO A 458 9.36 27.67 18.16
N LEU A 459 9.62 26.87 19.19
CA LEU A 459 9.16 25.48 19.26
C LEU A 459 7.63 25.40 19.38
N THR A 460 7.02 26.28 20.18
CA THR A 460 5.56 26.40 20.30
C THR A 460 4.92 26.81 18.97
N HIS A 461 5.49 27.80 18.27
CA HIS A 461 5.02 28.20 16.94
C HIS A 461 5.15 27.05 15.94
N TYR A 462 6.24 26.29 16.00
CA TYR A 462 6.44 25.13 15.14
C TYR A 462 5.36 24.04 15.35
N VAL A 463 5.01 23.73 16.59
CA VAL A 463 3.90 22.79 16.88
C VAL A 463 2.57 23.32 16.33
N SER A 464 2.28 24.61 16.52
CA SER A 464 1.05 25.20 15.97
C SER A 464 1.00 25.09 14.45
N ALA A 465 2.11 25.38 13.75
CA ALA A 465 2.21 25.22 12.31
C ALA A 465 2.01 23.76 11.86
N CYS A 466 2.62 22.79 12.55
CA CYS A 466 2.44 21.36 12.28
C CYS A 466 0.99 20.91 12.42
N VAL A 467 0.32 21.31 13.52
CA VAL A 467 -1.07 20.91 13.80
C VAL A 467 -2.04 21.54 12.82
N ARG A 468 -1.90 22.84 12.52
CA ARG A 468 -2.74 23.54 11.55
C ARG A 468 -2.61 22.95 10.16
N LEU A 469 -1.40 22.68 9.71
CA LEU A 469 -1.19 22.06 8.41
C LEU A 469 -1.76 20.63 8.36
N ALA A 470 -1.48 19.81 9.38
CA ALA A 470 -2.01 18.45 9.46
C ALA A 470 -3.56 18.44 9.41
N TRP A 471 -4.21 19.35 10.12
CA TRP A 471 -5.67 19.48 10.10
C TRP A 471 -6.22 19.87 8.73
N ARG A 472 -5.61 20.84 8.04
CA ARG A 472 -5.98 21.21 6.66
C ARG A 472 -5.84 20.00 5.73
N MET A 473 -4.71 19.33 5.80
CA MET A 473 -4.36 18.20 4.93
C MET A 473 -5.25 16.96 5.11
N ILE A 474 -5.60 16.59 6.33
CA ILE A 474 -6.43 15.41 6.62
C ILE A 474 -7.90 15.64 6.26
N ASN A 475 -8.35 16.90 6.28
CA ASN A 475 -9.72 17.26 5.90
C ASN A 475 -9.87 17.56 4.40
N GLN A 476 -8.83 17.41 3.59
CA GLN A 476 -8.97 17.50 2.14
C GLN A 476 -9.96 16.44 1.61
N LYS A 477 -10.61 16.74 0.46
CA LYS A 477 -11.52 15.79 -0.23
C LYS A 477 -10.85 14.44 -0.45
N SER A 478 -9.57 14.48 -0.80
CA SER A 478 -8.65 13.35 -0.80
C SER A 478 -7.64 13.54 0.34
N PRO A 479 -7.82 12.91 1.51
CA PRO A 479 -6.97 13.13 2.68
C PRO A 479 -5.52 12.79 2.43
N TYR A 480 -4.62 13.62 2.94
CA TYR A 480 -3.21 13.27 3.05
C TYR A 480 -2.92 12.56 4.36
N TYR A 481 -1.92 11.68 4.35
CA TYR A 481 -1.42 11.01 5.53
C TYR A 481 0.10 10.85 5.45
N LEU A 482 0.75 10.62 6.59
CA LEU A 482 2.19 10.34 6.62
C LEU A 482 2.43 8.86 6.35
N ASP A 483 3.48 8.54 5.58
CA ASP A 483 3.99 7.17 5.55
C ASP A 483 4.53 6.82 6.95
N MET A 484 4.06 5.71 7.50
CA MET A 484 4.43 5.25 8.84
C MET A 484 5.57 4.22 8.80
N ASP A 485 6.06 3.87 7.60
CA ASP A 485 7.21 3.00 7.38
C ASP A 485 8.53 3.76 7.60
N PHE A 486 8.93 3.91 8.86
CA PHE A 486 10.23 4.50 9.25
C PHE A 486 11.35 3.47 9.40
N ASN A 487 11.27 2.35 8.67
CA ASN A 487 12.28 1.30 8.76
C ASN A 487 13.62 1.78 8.17
N LEU A 488 14.67 1.62 8.97
CA LEU A 488 16.05 1.89 8.53
C LEU A 488 16.44 0.78 7.55
N GLY A 489 16.64 1.15 6.29
CA GLY A 489 16.93 0.23 5.19
C GLY A 489 17.55 0.97 4.02
N PHE A 490 17.43 0.43 2.81
CA PHE A 490 17.96 1.11 1.63
C PHE A 490 17.05 2.23 1.15
N LEU A 491 17.67 3.28 0.60
CA LEU A 491 17.00 4.39 -0.02
C LEU A 491 16.11 3.91 -1.19
N ARG A 492 14.82 4.24 -1.13
CA ARG A 492 13.84 3.96 -2.19
C ARG A 492 13.60 5.26 -2.96
N PRO A 493 14.10 5.42 -4.20
CA PRO A 493 14.01 6.69 -4.94
C PRO A 493 12.59 7.21 -5.16
N GLU A 494 11.60 6.32 -5.13
CA GLU A 494 10.17 6.64 -5.27
C GLU A 494 9.61 7.35 -4.03
N LYS A 495 10.15 7.04 -2.85
CA LYS A 495 9.63 7.52 -1.55
C LYS A 495 10.58 8.43 -0.79
N HIS A 496 11.88 8.39 -1.09
CA HIS A 496 12.92 9.03 -0.29
C HIS A 496 13.75 10.02 -1.13
N GLU A 497 14.09 11.14 -0.52
CA GLU A 497 15.02 12.15 -1.00
C GLU A 497 16.18 12.28 0.00
N ARG A 498 17.42 12.38 -0.50
CA ARG A 498 18.59 12.54 0.36
C ARG A 498 18.68 13.96 0.87
N HIS A 499 19.00 14.09 2.16
CA HIS A 499 19.43 15.37 2.71
C HIS A 499 20.70 15.85 1.98
N PRO A 500 20.86 17.15 1.68
CA PRO A 500 22.01 17.67 0.93
C PRO A 500 23.39 17.33 1.52
N GLN A 501 23.46 17.19 2.85
CA GLN A 501 24.68 16.85 3.59
C GLN A 501 24.89 15.34 3.84
N ALA A 502 24.00 14.49 3.33
CA ALA A 502 24.10 13.04 3.50
C ALA A 502 25.19 12.42 2.63
N ASP A 503 25.72 11.25 3.03
CA ASP A 503 26.72 10.55 2.24
C ASP A 503 26.11 10.06 0.92
N ARG A 504 26.64 10.57 -0.20
CA ARG A 504 26.21 10.20 -1.56
C ARG A 504 26.68 8.83 -1.99
N ARG A 505 27.59 8.19 -1.24
CA ARG A 505 28.17 6.87 -1.57
C ARG A 505 27.45 5.70 -0.91
N SER A 506 26.63 5.95 0.10
CA SER A 506 25.89 4.95 0.88
C SER A 506 24.40 5.06 0.61
N ASP A 507 23.72 3.98 0.25
CA ASP A 507 22.25 3.96 0.11
C ASP A 507 21.54 3.58 1.40
N LEU A 508 22.29 3.34 2.48
CA LEU A 508 21.73 2.91 3.76
C LEU A 508 21.19 4.11 4.54
N ILE A 509 19.90 4.12 4.85
CA ILE A 509 19.24 5.15 5.65
C ILE A 509 19.69 5.03 7.11
N LYS A 510 20.32 6.08 7.62
CA LYS A 510 20.73 6.19 9.03
C LYS A 510 19.65 6.87 9.88
N ALA A 511 18.89 7.80 9.31
CA ALA A 511 17.81 8.50 10.00
C ALA A 511 16.81 9.13 9.02
N PHE A 512 15.55 9.19 9.45
CA PHE A 512 14.52 10.02 8.82
C PHE A 512 14.55 11.41 9.44
N LEU A 513 14.68 12.43 8.61
CA LEU A 513 14.67 13.85 9.00
C LEU A 513 13.30 14.49 8.77
N TRP A 514 12.54 13.96 7.80
CA TRP A 514 11.19 14.39 7.46
C TRP A 514 10.36 13.22 6.92
N PRO A 515 9.09 13.06 7.32
CA PRO A 515 8.26 11.95 6.85
C PRO A 515 7.82 12.15 5.39
N ALA A 516 7.49 11.05 4.71
CA ALA A 516 6.87 11.12 3.39
C ALA A 516 5.39 11.48 3.55
N LEU A 517 4.88 12.30 2.64
CA LEU A 517 3.47 12.63 2.53
C LEU A 517 2.83 11.78 1.44
N MET A 518 1.75 11.10 1.79
CA MET A 518 1.02 10.19 0.92
C MET A 518 -0.39 10.71 0.65
N GLN A 519 -0.86 10.50 -0.58
CA GLN A 519 -2.24 10.77 -0.98
C GLN A 519 -2.66 9.69 -1.97
N ASN A 520 -3.81 9.05 -1.78
CA ASN A 520 -4.29 7.96 -2.66
C ASN A 520 -3.24 6.86 -2.94
N ASN A 521 -2.45 6.49 -1.92
CA ASN A 521 -1.34 5.54 -2.01
C ASN A 521 -0.18 5.95 -2.94
N GLN A 522 -0.14 7.22 -3.37
CA GLN A 522 0.97 7.81 -4.10
C GLN A 522 1.77 8.75 -3.20
N CYS A 523 3.08 8.82 -3.44
CA CYS A 523 3.98 9.70 -2.71
C CYS A 523 3.85 11.14 -3.24
N ALA A 524 3.17 12.00 -2.50
CA ALA A 524 3.01 13.42 -2.82
C ALA A 524 4.25 14.25 -2.43
N PHE A 525 4.93 13.87 -1.35
CA PHE A 525 6.21 14.46 -0.92
C PHE A 525 7.12 13.35 -0.39
N LYS A 526 8.36 13.28 -0.90
CA LYS A 526 9.32 12.25 -0.50
C LYS A 526 9.85 12.49 0.91
N ALA A 527 10.01 11.43 1.70
CA ALA A 527 10.67 11.53 2.99
C ALA A 527 12.10 12.04 2.81
N VAL A 528 12.56 12.93 3.70
CA VAL A 528 13.95 13.38 3.68
C VAL A 528 14.77 12.52 4.62
N VAL A 529 15.83 11.90 4.11
CA VAL A 529 16.64 10.91 4.84
C VAL A 529 18.13 11.27 4.86
N ALA A 530 18.80 10.91 5.94
CA ALA A 530 20.27 10.91 6.04
C ALA A 530 20.81 9.51 5.76
N THR A 531 21.87 9.41 4.96
CA THR A 531 22.47 8.15 4.49
C THR A 531 23.96 7.99 4.83
#